data_AF-A0A6B1YGJ3-F1
#
_entry.id   AF-A0A6B1YGJ3-F1
#
_cell.length_a   1.000
_cell.length_b   1.000
_cell.length_c   1.000
_cell.angle_alpha   90.00
_cell.angle_beta   90.00
_cell.angle_gamma   90.00
#
_symmetry.space_group_name_H-M   'P 1'
#
loop_
_entity.id
_entity.type
_entity.pdbx_description
1 polymer ?
#
loop_
_entity_poly.entity_id
_entity_poly.type
_entity_poly.pdbx_seq_one_letter_code
_entity_poly.pdbx_strand_id
1 'polypeptide(L)'
;MDAHRLSIAAIVDQHAEEAAFLALLRDYAVRAPHYDLEELAELDQRIEAHLDGLAIAGQAGHDALLEQLDAHAQGEAFALAVLAMQAGDDALIGRMRACLAASPEARRGFAAALGWLDWDQARPWVERLLASPEPLFRAIGLAACGMHRHDPGPALLSALGHADPAVLARAARTAGELRRRDLMANIRAYRAHDDPSLRFWANWATAQMGDEEALGPLRAFAGQPGPFQLPATMVLLAWQPRDTSMAWIRQLMQAADTRRIGIQATGLFGDPVAVPWLIQQMRDESLARVAGEAFSLITGADLALLDLELEALPDYDPGPNDDPDDDNVALDDDENHSWPEAERVSAWWRDHGARFVAGRAYLLGEPLGEARCRQVLRDGQQRQRMAAACLLARFVPNLPLFPTGAPVRRQLDLF
;
A
#
# COMPACT_ATOMS: atom_id res chain seq x y z
N MET A 1 1.07 -26.51 42.00
CA MET A 1 1.62 -26.84 40.66
C MET A 1 1.35 -25.68 39.70
N ASP A 2 1.39 -24.43 40.20
CA ASP A 2 0.49 -23.38 39.69
C ASP A 2 1.19 -22.12 39.16
N ALA A 3 2.28 -21.66 39.75
CA ALA A 3 2.94 -20.43 39.28
C ALA A 3 3.61 -20.58 37.90
N HIS A 4 4.22 -21.73 37.62
CA HIS A 4 4.94 -21.94 36.35
C HIS A 4 3.99 -22.13 35.16
N ARG A 5 2.85 -22.78 35.35
CA ARG A 5 1.81 -22.90 34.30
C ARG A 5 1.14 -21.57 34.00
N LEU A 6 0.84 -20.78 35.03
CA LEU A 6 0.32 -19.41 34.87
C LEU A 6 1.33 -18.52 34.13
N SER A 7 2.63 -18.66 34.42
CA SER A 7 3.68 -17.94 33.69
C SER A 7 3.79 -18.34 32.23
N ILE A 8 3.62 -19.63 31.89
CA ILE A 8 3.67 -20.09 30.49
C ILE A 8 2.44 -19.58 29.72
N ALA A 9 1.23 -19.65 30.31
CA ALA A 9 0.03 -19.14 29.67
C ALA A 9 0.14 -17.63 29.36
N ALA A 10 0.58 -16.82 30.33
CA ALA A 10 0.77 -15.38 30.12
C ALA A 10 1.80 -15.06 29.02
N ILE A 11 2.85 -15.87 28.87
CA ILE A 11 3.83 -15.71 27.78
C ILE A 11 3.20 -16.02 26.42
N VAL A 12 2.35 -17.06 26.35
CA VAL A 12 1.63 -17.40 25.11
C VAL A 12 0.66 -16.31 24.71
N ASP A 13 -0.11 -15.78 25.67
CA ASP A 13 -1.04 -14.67 25.46
C ASP A 13 -0.29 -13.43 24.95
N GLN A 14 0.86 -13.10 25.55
CA GLN A 14 1.71 -12.02 25.08
C GLN A 14 2.19 -12.25 23.63
N HIS A 15 2.60 -13.47 23.27
CA HIS A 15 2.97 -13.75 21.88
C HIS A 15 1.79 -13.59 20.91
N ALA A 16 0.57 -13.97 21.32
CA ALA A 16 -0.63 -13.82 20.49
C ALA A 16 -0.97 -12.33 20.27
N GLU A 17 -1.00 -11.54 21.35
CA GLU A 17 -1.27 -10.10 21.31
C GLU A 17 -0.22 -9.36 20.46
N GLU A 18 1.07 -9.62 20.68
CA GLU A 18 2.15 -8.96 19.93
C GLU A 18 2.17 -9.39 18.45
N ALA A 19 1.94 -10.66 18.13
CA ALA A 19 1.85 -11.11 16.74
C ALA A 19 0.69 -10.43 16.00
N ALA A 20 -0.47 -10.30 16.65
CA ALA A 20 -1.63 -9.63 16.08
C ALA A 20 -1.38 -8.13 15.89
N PHE A 21 -0.87 -7.44 16.92
CA PHE A 21 -0.52 -6.03 16.88
C PHE A 21 0.50 -5.72 15.78
N LEU A 22 1.60 -6.49 15.72
CA LEU A 22 2.65 -6.27 14.72
C LEU A 22 2.15 -6.54 13.30
N ALA A 23 1.25 -7.51 13.10
CA ALA A 23 0.64 -7.75 11.79
C ALA A 23 -0.21 -6.55 11.32
N LEU A 24 -0.95 -5.89 12.24
CA LEU A 24 -1.68 -4.65 11.95
C LEU A 24 -0.72 -3.51 11.63
N LEU A 25 0.30 -3.33 12.47
CA LEU A 25 1.33 -2.31 12.27
C LEU A 25 2.02 -2.49 10.93
N ARG A 26 2.28 -3.72 10.51
CA ARG A 26 2.88 -4.02 9.21
C ARG A 26 1.96 -3.68 8.04
N ASP A 27 0.67 -4.00 8.13
CA ASP A 27 -0.31 -3.63 7.10
C ASP A 27 -0.39 -2.10 6.92
N TYR A 28 -0.22 -1.34 8.01
CA TYR A 28 -0.04 0.11 7.96
C TYR A 28 1.31 0.52 7.35
N ALA A 29 2.41 -0.01 7.89
CA ALA A 29 3.79 0.37 7.56
C ALA A 29 4.08 0.25 6.06
N VAL A 30 3.57 -0.80 5.39
CA VAL A 30 3.76 -0.98 3.94
C VAL A 30 3.05 0.06 3.06
N ARG A 31 2.30 0.99 3.64
CA ARG A 31 1.65 2.14 2.97
C ARG A 31 2.02 3.49 3.59
N ALA A 32 2.67 3.48 4.74
CA ALA A 32 3.07 4.67 5.48
C ALA A 32 4.18 5.45 4.75
N PRO A 33 4.31 6.75 5.01
CA PRO A 33 5.28 7.58 4.29
C PRO A 33 6.72 7.34 4.70
N HIS A 34 6.97 7.06 5.99
CA HIS A 34 8.26 7.19 6.65
C HIS A 34 9.07 5.89 6.72
N TYR A 35 8.41 4.72 6.69
CA TYR A 35 9.11 3.44 6.82
C TYR A 35 10.06 3.19 5.65
N ASP A 36 11.32 2.87 5.92
CA ASP A 36 12.25 2.37 4.90
C ASP A 36 12.26 0.83 4.80
N LEU A 37 13.19 0.26 4.02
CA LEU A 37 13.28 -1.19 3.86
C LEU A 37 13.89 -1.89 5.09
N GLU A 38 14.76 -1.21 5.84
CA GLU A 38 15.42 -1.73 7.03
C GLU A 38 14.43 -1.80 8.20
N GLU A 39 13.67 -0.73 8.44
CA GLU A 39 12.62 -0.70 9.48
C GLU A 39 11.51 -1.73 9.20
N LEU A 40 11.15 -1.93 7.93
CA LEU A 40 10.25 -3.02 7.55
C LEU A 40 10.87 -4.41 7.80
N ALA A 41 12.18 -4.56 7.64
CA ALA A 41 12.87 -5.82 7.91
C ALA A 41 12.88 -6.13 9.41
N GLU A 42 13.12 -5.12 10.25
CA GLU A 42 13.03 -5.24 11.72
C GLU A 42 11.61 -5.62 12.16
N LEU A 43 10.60 -4.97 11.57
CA LEU A 43 9.21 -5.31 11.83
C LEU A 43 8.89 -6.74 11.39
N ASP A 44 9.37 -7.15 10.21
CA ASP A 44 9.20 -8.51 9.72
C ASP A 44 9.83 -9.53 10.71
N GLN A 45 11.06 -9.29 11.17
CA GLN A 45 11.75 -10.15 12.13
C GLN A 45 11.01 -10.28 13.47
N ARG A 46 10.44 -9.17 13.98
CA ARG A 46 9.65 -9.19 15.21
C ARG A 46 8.42 -10.07 15.05
N ILE A 47 7.71 -9.96 13.93
CA ILE A 47 6.55 -10.81 13.62
C ILE A 47 6.96 -12.28 13.58
N GLU A 48 8.06 -12.62 12.90
CA GLU A 48 8.58 -13.99 12.85
C GLU A 48 8.86 -14.55 14.25
N ALA A 49 9.51 -13.77 15.12
CA ALA A 49 9.83 -14.21 16.47
C ALA A 49 8.58 -14.55 17.31
N HIS A 50 7.50 -13.77 17.20
CA HIS A 50 6.25 -14.07 17.90
C HIS A 50 5.49 -15.25 17.29
N LEU A 51 5.50 -15.38 15.96
CA LEU A 51 4.93 -16.56 15.29
C LEU A 51 5.67 -17.84 15.68
N ASP A 52 7.00 -17.82 15.77
CA ASP A 52 7.81 -18.96 16.23
C ASP A 52 7.46 -19.33 17.69
N GLY A 53 7.30 -18.33 18.56
CA GLY A 53 6.85 -18.54 19.95
C GLY A 53 5.49 -19.24 20.03
N LEU A 54 4.53 -18.82 19.20
CA LEU A 54 3.20 -19.44 19.11
C LEU A 54 3.27 -20.86 18.52
N ALA A 55 4.11 -21.09 17.51
CA ALA A 55 4.33 -22.41 16.93
C ALA A 55 4.89 -23.39 17.96
N ILE A 56 5.84 -22.95 18.81
CA ILE A 56 6.38 -23.75 19.92
C ILE A 56 5.31 -24.05 20.98
N ALA A 57 4.42 -23.09 21.27
CA ALA A 57 3.30 -23.28 22.19
C ALA A 57 2.23 -24.26 21.66
N GLY A 58 2.21 -24.52 20.35
CA GLY A 58 1.31 -25.46 19.70
C GLY A 58 -0.16 -25.12 19.95
N GLN A 59 -0.93 -26.09 20.45
CA GLN A 59 -2.37 -25.93 20.67
C GLN A 59 -2.70 -24.74 21.58
N ALA A 60 -1.88 -24.46 22.59
CA ALA A 60 -2.12 -23.32 23.48
C ALA A 60 -2.03 -21.97 22.73
N GLY A 61 -1.09 -21.84 21.79
CA GLY A 61 -0.98 -20.64 20.95
C GLY A 61 -2.14 -20.50 19.97
N HIS A 62 -2.61 -21.62 19.40
CA HIS A 62 -3.80 -21.62 18.55
C HIS A 62 -5.05 -21.18 19.33
N ASP A 63 -5.24 -21.73 20.54
CA ASP A 63 -6.40 -21.42 21.37
C ASP A 63 -6.40 -19.94 21.82
N ALA A 64 -5.24 -19.39 22.21
CA ALA A 64 -5.10 -17.97 22.55
C ALA A 64 -5.53 -17.04 21.40
N LEU A 65 -5.08 -17.31 20.17
CA LEU A 65 -5.48 -16.54 18.99
C LEU A 65 -6.97 -16.71 18.64
N LEU A 66 -7.52 -17.92 18.84
CA LEU A 66 -8.91 -18.21 18.55
C LEU A 66 -9.87 -17.55 19.54
N GLU A 67 -9.47 -17.41 20.81
CA GLU A 67 -10.24 -16.71 21.84
C GLU A 67 -10.37 -15.20 21.52
N GLN A 68 -9.39 -14.64 20.82
CA GLN A 68 -9.35 -13.22 20.41
C GLN A 68 -9.95 -13.00 19.00
N LEU A 69 -10.34 -14.05 18.28
CA LEU A 69 -10.82 -13.94 16.91
C LEU A 69 -12.26 -13.40 16.85
N ASP A 70 -12.39 -12.10 16.59
CA ASP A 70 -13.66 -11.38 16.50
C ASP A 70 -13.91 -10.72 15.12
N ALA A 71 -14.80 -9.73 15.06
CA ALA A 71 -15.14 -9.03 13.83
C ALA A 71 -14.04 -8.06 13.32
N HIS A 72 -13.13 -7.62 14.19
CA HIS A 72 -12.04 -6.68 13.88
C HIS A 72 -10.66 -7.35 13.86
N ALA A 73 -10.61 -8.65 14.12
CA ALA A 73 -9.41 -9.45 14.31
C ALA A 73 -8.59 -9.72 13.03
N GLN A 74 -8.04 -8.67 12.41
CA GLN A 74 -7.15 -8.80 11.26
C GLN A 74 -5.79 -9.41 11.65
N GLY A 75 -5.21 -9.03 12.79
CA GLY A 75 -3.89 -9.49 13.22
C GLY A 75 -3.89 -10.95 13.66
N GLU A 76 -4.91 -11.34 14.42
CA GLU A 76 -5.13 -12.69 14.91
C GLU A 76 -5.44 -13.64 13.75
N ALA A 77 -6.29 -13.21 12.81
CA ALA A 77 -6.54 -13.96 11.58
C ALA A 77 -5.27 -14.14 10.73
N PHE A 78 -4.37 -13.14 10.71
CA PHE A 78 -3.07 -13.29 10.06
C PHE A 78 -2.22 -14.35 10.76
N ALA A 79 -1.98 -14.21 12.07
CA ALA A 79 -1.11 -15.10 12.81
C ALA A 79 -1.63 -16.55 12.79
N LEU A 80 -2.93 -16.73 13.03
CA LEU A 80 -3.57 -18.04 13.03
C LEU A 80 -3.51 -18.72 11.66
N ALA A 81 -3.69 -17.95 10.58
CA ALA A 81 -3.58 -18.47 9.22
C ALA A 81 -2.14 -18.89 8.89
N VAL A 82 -1.11 -18.13 9.29
CA VAL A 82 0.30 -18.50 9.09
C VAL A 82 0.60 -19.82 9.78
N LEU A 83 0.26 -19.94 11.07
CA LEU A 83 0.50 -21.14 11.87
C LEU A 83 -0.22 -22.37 11.29
N ALA A 84 -1.50 -22.22 10.94
CA ALA A 84 -2.29 -23.29 10.36
C ALA A 84 -1.72 -23.78 9.01
N MET A 85 -1.29 -22.84 8.15
CA MET A 85 -0.75 -23.17 6.83
C MET A 85 0.62 -23.84 6.91
N GLN A 86 1.50 -23.40 7.82
CA GLN A 86 2.80 -24.02 8.07
C GLN A 86 2.66 -25.42 8.68
N ALA A 87 1.70 -25.61 9.58
CA ALA A 87 1.42 -26.90 10.20
C ALA A 87 0.66 -27.88 9.28
N GLY A 88 0.11 -27.41 8.16
CA GLY A 88 -0.75 -28.24 7.31
C GLY A 88 -2.13 -28.52 7.94
N ASP A 89 -2.59 -27.69 8.87
CA ASP A 89 -3.80 -27.94 9.67
C ASP A 89 -5.08 -27.43 9.00
N ASP A 90 -5.69 -28.30 8.20
CA ASP A 90 -6.96 -28.04 7.54
C ASP A 90 -8.13 -27.79 8.51
N ALA A 91 -8.11 -28.41 9.69
CA ALA A 91 -9.17 -28.25 10.67
C ALA A 91 -9.14 -26.83 11.24
N LEU A 92 -7.95 -26.29 11.50
CA LEU A 92 -7.77 -24.94 11.99
C LEU A 92 -8.20 -23.89 10.95
N ILE A 93 -7.82 -24.05 9.68
CA ILE A 93 -8.35 -23.20 8.59
C ILE A 93 -9.88 -23.32 8.48
N GLY A 94 -10.42 -24.52 8.67
CA GLY A 94 -11.86 -24.78 8.71
C GLY A 94 -12.59 -23.96 9.78
N ARG A 95 -12.00 -23.82 10.98
CA ARG A 95 -12.54 -23.02 12.09
C ARG A 95 -12.62 -21.52 11.76
N MET A 96 -11.71 -21.01 10.93
CA MET A 96 -11.68 -19.60 10.56
C MET A 96 -12.78 -19.21 9.55
N ARG A 97 -13.34 -20.16 8.79
CA ARG A 97 -14.25 -19.86 7.65
C ARG A 97 -15.44 -18.98 8.01
N ALA A 98 -16.05 -19.19 9.18
CA ALA A 98 -17.19 -18.39 9.62
C ALA A 98 -16.78 -16.93 9.90
N CYS A 99 -15.64 -16.72 10.57
CA CYS A 99 -15.07 -15.39 10.81
C CYS A 99 -14.71 -14.71 9.47
N LEU A 100 -14.04 -15.44 8.56
CA LEU A 100 -13.73 -14.92 7.22
C LEU A 100 -15.00 -14.57 6.44
N ALA A 101 -16.10 -15.29 6.59
CA ALA A 101 -17.36 -14.95 5.94
C ALA A 101 -18.00 -13.67 6.54
N ALA A 102 -17.79 -13.40 7.83
CA ALA A 102 -18.42 -12.27 8.53
C ALA A 102 -17.57 -10.98 8.55
N SER A 103 -16.24 -11.07 8.51
CA SER A 103 -15.33 -9.94 8.76
C SER A 103 -14.42 -9.63 7.55
N PRO A 104 -14.53 -8.45 6.92
CA PRO A 104 -13.56 -7.95 5.94
C PRO A 104 -12.11 -7.89 6.46
N GLU A 105 -11.93 -7.56 7.74
CA GLU A 105 -10.66 -7.41 8.44
C GLU A 105 -9.97 -8.77 8.55
N ALA A 106 -10.69 -9.80 9.01
CA ALA A 106 -10.17 -11.17 9.07
C ALA A 106 -9.79 -11.70 7.68
N ARG A 107 -10.56 -11.37 6.63
CA ARG A 107 -10.21 -11.71 5.23
C ARG A 107 -8.89 -11.06 4.81
N ARG A 108 -8.64 -9.80 5.21
CA ARG A 108 -7.36 -9.12 4.94
C ARG A 108 -6.21 -9.82 5.64
N GLY A 109 -6.36 -10.14 6.93
CA GLY A 109 -5.36 -10.89 7.70
C GLY A 109 -5.02 -12.24 7.08
N PHE A 110 -6.05 -13.02 6.73
CA PHE A 110 -5.87 -14.32 6.08
C PHE A 110 -5.19 -14.22 4.71
N ALA A 111 -5.55 -13.23 3.90
CA ALA A 111 -4.90 -13.00 2.61
C ALA A 111 -3.43 -12.54 2.79
N ALA A 112 -3.17 -11.69 3.79
CA ALA A 112 -1.82 -11.25 4.13
C ALA A 112 -0.94 -12.42 4.59
N ALA A 113 -1.48 -13.41 5.32
CA ALA A 113 -0.76 -14.62 5.69
C ALA A 113 -0.26 -15.41 4.46
N LEU A 114 -1.10 -15.57 3.43
CA LEU A 114 -0.67 -16.19 2.17
C LEU A 114 0.43 -15.39 1.47
N GLY A 115 0.35 -14.06 1.52
CA GLY A 115 1.38 -13.17 0.99
C GLY A 115 2.66 -13.15 1.82
N TRP A 116 2.60 -13.53 3.10
CA TRP A 116 3.72 -13.60 4.03
C TRP A 116 4.56 -14.87 3.83
N LEU A 117 3.90 -16.03 3.74
CA LEU A 117 4.58 -17.31 3.51
C LEU A 117 5.42 -17.29 2.23
N ASP A 118 6.43 -18.13 2.14
CA ASP A 118 7.14 -18.37 0.88
C ASP A 118 6.25 -19.13 -0.11
N TRP A 119 6.52 -19.01 -1.41
CA TRP A 119 5.62 -19.54 -2.44
C TRP A 119 5.39 -21.05 -2.31
N ASP A 120 6.44 -21.83 -2.01
CA ASP A 120 6.29 -23.29 -1.88
C ASP A 120 5.39 -23.69 -0.70
N GLN A 121 5.34 -22.89 0.37
CA GLN A 121 4.42 -23.10 1.49
C GLN A 121 3.01 -22.63 1.14
N ALA A 122 2.87 -21.50 0.44
CA ALA A 122 1.57 -20.94 0.07
C ALA A 122 0.88 -21.72 -1.06
N ARG A 123 1.62 -22.25 -2.03
CA ARG A 123 1.10 -22.84 -3.28
C ARG A 123 -0.02 -23.87 -3.07
N PRO A 124 0.12 -24.89 -2.19
CA PRO A 124 -0.95 -25.88 -2.00
C PRO A 124 -2.25 -25.29 -1.45
N TRP A 125 -2.18 -24.21 -0.67
CA TRP A 125 -3.34 -23.49 -0.16
C TRP A 125 -3.95 -22.62 -1.27
N VAL A 126 -3.11 -21.91 -2.01
CA VAL A 126 -3.53 -21.06 -3.13
C VAL A 126 -4.26 -21.87 -4.21
N GLU A 127 -3.73 -23.03 -4.60
CA GLU A 127 -4.38 -23.91 -5.59
C GLU A 127 -5.78 -24.36 -5.16
N ARG A 128 -5.95 -24.71 -3.88
CA ARG A 128 -7.27 -25.08 -3.31
C ARG A 128 -8.23 -23.90 -3.27
N LEU A 129 -7.74 -22.72 -2.91
CA LEU A 129 -8.54 -21.49 -2.89
C LEU A 129 -9.00 -21.09 -4.29
N LEU A 130 -8.10 -21.17 -5.29
CA LEU A 130 -8.43 -20.93 -6.70
C LEU A 130 -9.44 -21.95 -7.25
N ALA A 131 -9.42 -23.19 -6.75
CA ALA A 131 -10.38 -24.23 -7.13
C ALA A 131 -11.73 -24.11 -6.41
N SER A 132 -11.82 -23.29 -5.35
CA SER A 132 -13.03 -23.17 -4.52
C SER A 132 -14.25 -22.69 -5.32
N PRO A 133 -15.45 -23.26 -5.08
CA PRO A 133 -16.69 -22.74 -5.67
C PRO A 133 -17.14 -21.42 -5.03
N GLU A 134 -16.63 -21.08 -3.84
CA GLU A 134 -17.02 -19.86 -3.13
C GLU A 134 -16.25 -18.65 -3.66
N PRO A 135 -16.95 -17.58 -4.10
CA PRO A 135 -16.31 -16.39 -4.68
C PRO A 135 -15.26 -15.76 -3.77
N LEU A 136 -15.53 -15.71 -2.46
CA LEU A 136 -14.62 -15.18 -1.45
C LEU A 136 -13.24 -15.88 -1.50
N PHE A 137 -13.24 -17.21 -1.41
CA PHE A 137 -11.98 -17.97 -1.38
C PHE A 137 -11.25 -17.92 -2.72
N ARG A 138 -11.97 -17.91 -3.84
CA ARG A 138 -11.38 -17.69 -5.16
C ARG A 138 -10.68 -16.34 -5.25
N ALA A 139 -11.30 -15.27 -4.74
CA ALA A 139 -10.68 -13.96 -4.69
C ALA A 139 -9.43 -13.94 -3.78
N ILE A 140 -9.44 -14.62 -2.63
CA ILE A 140 -8.26 -14.75 -1.76
C ILE A 140 -7.11 -15.47 -2.49
N GLY A 141 -7.39 -16.58 -3.20
CA GLY A 141 -6.38 -17.29 -3.99
C GLY A 141 -5.74 -16.43 -5.08
N LEU A 142 -6.55 -15.62 -5.78
CA LEU A 142 -6.04 -14.65 -6.78
C LEU A 142 -5.19 -13.56 -6.11
N ALA A 143 -5.62 -13.07 -4.94
CA ALA A 143 -4.85 -12.08 -4.17
C ALA A 143 -3.46 -12.60 -3.81
N ALA A 144 -3.36 -13.85 -3.36
CA ALA A 144 -2.09 -14.48 -3.04
C ALA A 144 -1.18 -14.57 -4.28
N CYS A 145 -1.71 -15.00 -5.43
CA CYS A 145 -0.95 -15.01 -6.69
C CYS A 145 -0.41 -13.61 -7.04
N GLY A 146 -1.25 -12.59 -6.88
CA GLY A 146 -0.86 -11.18 -7.02
C GLY A 146 0.30 -10.82 -6.09
N MET A 147 0.16 -11.05 -4.77
CA MET A 147 1.19 -10.75 -3.76
C MET A 147 2.53 -11.44 -4.00
N HIS A 148 2.50 -12.64 -4.58
CA HIS A 148 3.68 -13.42 -4.96
C HIS A 148 4.23 -13.09 -6.35
N ARG A 149 3.49 -12.30 -7.14
CA ARG A 149 3.73 -12.12 -8.58
C ARG A 149 3.83 -13.45 -9.34
N HIS A 150 3.06 -14.45 -8.90
CA HIS A 150 2.96 -15.74 -9.56
C HIS A 150 1.73 -15.78 -10.47
N ASP A 151 1.90 -16.28 -11.70
CA ASP A 151 0.80 -16.38 -12.66
C ASP A 151 -0.14 -17.57 -12.32
N PRO A 152 -1.45 -17.35 -12.07
CA PRO A 152 -2.41 -18.43 -11.85
C PRO A 152 -2.82 -19.16 -13.15
N GLY A 153 -2.31 -18.74 -14.30
CA GLY A 153 -2.60 -19.34 -15.60
C GLY A 153 -4.10 -19.28 -15.94
N PRO A 154 -4.74 -20.42 -16.30
CA PRO A 154 -6.15 -20.46 -16.68
C PRO A 154 -7.12 -19.99 -15.58
N ALA A 155 -6.74 -20.11 -14.30
CA ALA A 155 -7.61 -19.67 -13.19
C ALA A 155 -7.84 -18.14 -13.22
N LEU A 156 -6.85 -17.37 -13.68
CA LEU A 156 -6.98 -15.91 -13.84
C LEU A 156 -7.97 -15.54 -14.95
N LEU A 157 -7.84 -16.18 -16.12
CA LEU A 157 -8.74 -15.96 -17.24
C LEU A 157 -10.17 -16.37 -16.90
N SER A 158 -10.35 -17.52 -16.23
CA SER A 158 -11.65 -17.96 -15.75
C SER A 158 -12.28 -16.97 -14.76
N ALA A 159 -11.47 -16.39 -13.86
CA ALA A 159 -11.94 -15.41 -12.90
C ALA A 159 -12.39 -14.10 -13.55
N LEU A 160 -11.78 -13.70 -14.68
CA LEU A 160 -12.22 -12.56 -15.50
C LEU A 160 -13.55 -12.81 -16.24
N GLY A 161 -14.15 -13.99 -16.14
CA GLY A 161 -15.51 -14.29 -16.62
C GLY A 161 -16.49 -14.64 -15.49
N HIS A 162 -16.12 -14.38 -14.24
CA HIS A 162 -16.92 -14.75 -13.07
C HIS A 162 -18.12 -13.81 -12.87
N ALA A 163 -19.21 -14.30 -12.27
CA ALA A 163 -20.42 -13.51 -12.05
C ALA A 163 -20.32 -12.50 -10.89
N ASP A 164 -19.50 -12.82 -9.89
CA ASP A 164 -19.25 -11.96 -8.72
C ASP A 164 -18.26 -10.81 -9.05
N PRO A 165 -18.66 -9.54 -8.89
CA PRO A 165 -17.80 -8.38 -9.12
C PRO A 165 -16.52 -8.34 -8.27
N ALA A 166 -16.53 -8.87 -7.05
CA ALA A 166 -15.35 -8.89 -6.19
C ALA A 166 -14.26 -9.83 -6.74
N VAL A 167 -14.66 -10.96 -7.32
CA VAL A 167 -13.74 -11.88 -8.01
C VAL A 167 -13.17 -11.21 -9.26
N LEU A 168 -14.02 -10.57 -10.07
CA LEU A 168 -13.60 -9.83 -11.26
C LEU A 168 -12.60 -8.72 -10.90
N ALA A 169 -12.90 -7.93 -9.87
CA ALA A 169 -12.08 -6.81 -9.43
C ALA A 169 -10.70 -7.29 -8.99
N ARG A 170 -10.67 -8.38 -8.21
CA ARG A 170 -9.41 -8.99 -7.77
C ARG A 170 -8.64 -9.62 -8.93
N ALA A 171 -9.32 -10.26 -9.89
CA ALA A 171 -8.69 -10.81 -11.09
C ALA A 171 -8.06 -9.70 -11.95
N ALA A 172 -8.77 -8.61 -12.18
CA ALA A 172 -8.26 -7.44 -12.88
C ALA A 172 -7.01 -6.86 -12.19
N ARG A 173 -7.08 -6.67 -10.86
CA ARG A 173 -5.92 -6.22 -10.07
C ARG A 173 -4.72 -7.17 -10.22
N THR A 174 -4.94 -8.48 -10.06
CA THR A 174 -3.89 -9.51 -10.16
C THR A 174 -3.26 -9.50 -11.56
N ALA A 175 -4.07 -9.40 -12.62
CA ALA A 175 -3.58 -9.29 -13.99
C ALA A 175 -2.75 -8.01 -14.22
N GLY A 176 -3.13 -6.89 -13.60
CA GLY A 176 -2.36 -5.64 -13.61
C GLY A 176 -1.03 -5.77 -12.87
N GLU A 177 -1.03 -6.40 -11.69
CA GLU A 177 0.17 -6.68 -10.90
C GLU A 177 1.17 -7.57 -11.64
N LEU A 178 0.67 -8.57 -12.37
CA LEU A 178 1.46 -9.49 -13.20
C LEU A 178 1.78 -8.96 -14.60
N ARG A 179 1.19 -7.83 -15.00
CA ARG A 179 1.27 -7.26 -16.37
C ARG A 179 0.86 -8.25 -17.46
N ARG A 180 -0.24 -8.98 -17.24
CA ARG A 180 -0.86 -9.91 -18.22
C ARG A 180 -1.55 -9.17 -19.36
N ARG A 181 -0.73 -8.61 -20.26
CA ARG A 181 -1.17 -7.83 -21.45
C ARG A 181 -2.09 -8.61 -22.38
N ASP A 182 -1.90 -9.91 -22.45
CA ASP A 182 -2.75 -10.83 -23.21
C ASP A 182 -4.20 -10.86 -22.71
N LEU A 183 -4.44 -10.51 -21.44
CA LEU A 183 -5.78 -10.42 -20.84
C LEU A 183 -6.39 -9.00 -20.92
N MET A 184 -5.68 -8.04 -21.50
CA MET A 184 -6.11 -6.63 -21.50
C MET A 184 -7.46 -6.43 -22.19
N ALA A 185 -7.75 -7.15 -23.27
CA ALA A 185 -9.05 -7.09 -23.95
C ALA A 185 -10.21 -7.54 -23.04
N ASN A 186 -10.00 -8.62 -22.26
CA ASN A 186 -10.98 -9.11 -21.30
C ASN A 186 -11.23 -8.08 -20.18
N ILE A 187 -10.17 -7.45 -19.67
CA ILE A 187 -10.28 -6.48 -18.57
C ILE A 187 -10.98 -5.19 -19.03
N ARG A 188 -10.71 -4.72 -20.26
CA ARG A 188 -11.32 -3.52 -20.84
C ARG A 188 -12.85 -3.57 -20.88
N ALA A 189 -13.45 -4.76 -20.95
CA ALA A 189 -14.91 -4.92 -20.90
C ALA A 189 -15.54 -4.34 -19.62
N TYR A 190 -14.77 -4.21 -18.54
CA TYR A 190 -15.24 -3.71 -17.24
C TYR A 190 -14.93 -2.23 -17.00
N ARG A 191 -14.41 -1.51 -17.99
CA ARG A 191 -13.98 -0.11 -17.87
C ARG A 191 -15.06 0.83 -17.34
N ALA A 192 -16.31 0.57 -17.70
CA ALA A 192 -17.47 1.38 -17.33
C ALA A 192 -18.47 0.59 -16.48
N HIS A 193 -18.02 -0.45 -15.77
CA HIS A 193 -18.87 -1.26 -14.91
C HIS A 193 -19.45 -0.43 -13.75
N ASP A 194 -20.65 -0.74 -13.28
CA ASP A 194 -21.34 0.02 -12.22
C ASP A 194 -20.64 -0.10 -10.86
N ASP A 195 -20.17 -1.30 -10.51
CA ASP A 195 -19.35 -1.52 -9.31
C ASP A 195 -18.05 -0.68 -9.34
N PRO A 196 -17.84 0.23 -8.36
CA PRO A 196 -16.71 1.14 -8.38
C PRO A 196 -15.36 0.46 -8.18
N SER A 197 -15.30 -0.64 -7.42
CA SER A 197 -14.06 -1.37 -7.16
C SER A 197 -13.58 -2.08 -8.42
N LEU A 198 -14.47 -2.80 -9.11
CA LEU A 198 -14.18 -3.43 -10.39
C LEU A 198 -13.81 -2.38 -11.44
N ARG A 199 -14.58 -1.29 -11.53
CA ARG A 199 -14.27 -0.19 -12.45
C ARG A 199 -12.88 0.38 -12.19
N PHE A 200 -12.53 0.63 -10.94
CA PHE A 200 -11.21 1.11 -10.56
C PHE A 200 -10.11 0.12 -10.95
N TRP A 201 -10.20 -1.14 -10.51
CA TRP A 201 -9.14 -2.14 -10.75
C TRP A 201 -8.98 -2.52 -12.23
N ALA A 202 -10.06 -2.49 -13.01
CA ALA A 202 -9.99 -2.68 -14.46
C ALA A 202 -9.16 -1.58 -15.12
N ASN A 203 -9.47 -0.31 -14.82
CA ASN A 203 -8.74 0.82 -15.40
C ASN A 203 -7.31 0.94 -14.85
N TRP A 204 -7.11 0.67 -13.56
CA TRP A 204 -5.77 0.63 -12.94
C TRP A 204 -4.89 -0.41 -13.64
N ALA A 205 -5.42 -1.62 -13.86
CA ALA A 205 -4.66 -2.70 -14.48
C ALA A 205 -4.29 -2.39 -15.93
N THR A 206 -5.23 -1.91 -16.74
CA THR A 206 -4.95 -1.64 -18.15
C THR A 206 -4.09 -0.39 -18.35
N ALA A 207 -4.25 0.65 -17.52
CA ALA A 207 -3.36 1.82 -17.55
C ALA A 207 -1.91 1.43 -17.26
N GLN A 208 -1.68 0.57 -16.25
CA GLN A 208 -0.36 0.01 -15.97
C GLN A 208 0.21 -0.72 -17.20
N MET A 209 -0.61 -1.24 -18.10
CA MET A 209 -0.20 -1.93 -19.34
C MET A 209 -0.10 -1.00 -20.57
N GLY A 210 -0.30 0.31 -20.40
CA GLY A 210 -0.20 1.32 -21.45
C GLY A 210 -1.51 1.66 -22.15
N ASP A 211 -2.66 1.34 -21.54
CA ASP A 211 -3.98 1.69 -22.07
C ASP A 211 -4.33 3.15 -21.81
N GLU A 212 -4.11 4.02 -22.80
CA GLU A 212 -4.39 5.46 -22.67
C GLU A 212 -5.86 5.78 -22.37
N GLU A 213 -6.79 4.97 -22.89
CA GLU A 213 -8.23 5.15 -22.66
C GLU A 213 -8.64 4.92 -21.20
N ALA A 214 -7.82 4.19 -20.42
CA ALA A 214 -8.07 3.97 -19.00
C ALA A 214 -7.68 5.16 -18.11
N LEU A 215 -6.87 6.09 -18.63
CA LEU A 215 -6.41 7.27 -17.89
C LEU A 215 -7.55 8.24 -17.58
N GLY A 216 -8.55 8.35 -18.46
CA GLY A 216 -9.73 9.18 -18.23
C GLY A 216 -10.52 8.74 -16.98
N PRO A 217 -11.00 7.49 -16.92
CA PRO A 217 -11.65 6.94 -15.73
C PRO A 217 -10.77 6.99 -14.46
N LEU A 218 -9.47 6.68 -14.56
CA LEU A 218 -8.57 6.78 -13.40
C LEU A 218 -8.46 8.21 -12.86
N ARG A 219 -8.49 9.22 -13.72
CA ARG A 219 -8.46 10.63 -13.29
C ARG A 219 -9.64 11.01 -12.41
N ALA A 220 -10.81 10.42 -12.64
CA ALA A 220 -11.97 10.65 -11.78
C ALA A 220 -11.73 10.11 -10.36
N PHE A 221 -11.15 8.91 -10.22
CA PHE A 221 -10.76 8.36 -8.92
C PHE A 221 -9.62 9.14 -8.27
N ALA A 222 -8.62 9.58 -9.06
CA ALA A 222 -7.49 10.35 -8.55
C ALA A 222 -7.88 11.73 -8.00
N GLY A 223 -8.98 12.32 -8.50
CA GLY A 223 -9.49 13.62 -8.09
C GLY A 223 -10.50 13.60 -6.94
N GLN A 224 -10.82 12.43 -6.37
CA GLN A 224 -11.80 12.28 -5.30
C GLN A 224 -11.14 11.64 -4.07
N PRO A 225 -11.34 12.17 -2.85
CA PRO A 225 -10.87 11.52 -1.63
C PRO A 225 -11.43 10.08 -1.51
N GLY A 226 -10.63 9.18 -0.95
CA GLY A 226 -11.02 7.80 -0.69
C GLY A 226 -9.93 6.78 -1.00
N PRO A 227 -10.22 5.47 -0.83
CA PRO A 227 -9.21 4.40 -0.86
C PRO A 227 -8.54 4.22 -2.24
N PHE A 228 -9.13 4.75 -3.30
CA PHE A 228 -8.61 4.67 -4.66
C PHE A 228 -7.80 5.89 -5.09
N GLN A 229 -7.85 6.99 -4.32
CA GLN A 229 -7.30 8.28 -4.72
C GLN A 229 -5.78 8.22 -4.99
N LEU A 230 -5.00 7.84 -3.99
CA LEU A 230 -3.54 7.81 -4.11
C LEU A 230 -3.06 6.74 -5.10
N PRO A 231 -3.57 5.49 -5.08
CA PRO A 231 -3.24 4.50 -6.09
C PRO A 231 -3.58 4.92 -7.53
N ALA A 232 -4.71 5.63 -7.73
CA ALA A 232 -5.08 6.19 -9.02
C ALA A 232 -4.08 7.28 -9.44
N THR A 233 -3.73 8.19 -8.53
CA THR A 233 -2.83 9.31 -8.79
C THR A 233 -1.43 8.84 -9.19
N MET A 234 -0.87 7.84 -8.48
CA MET A 234 0.44 7.26 -8.80
C MET A 234 0.48 6.66 -10.21
N VAL A 235 -0.52 5.86 -10.60
CA VAL A 235 -0.57 5.27 -11.94
C VAL A 235 -0.88 6.32 -13.00
N LEU A 236 -1.83 7.22 -12.73
CA LEU A 236 -2.21 8.27 -13.66
C LEU A 236 -1.00 9.13 -14.04
N LEU A 237 -0.22 9.61 -13.07
CA LEU A 237 0.92 10.48 -13.34
C LEU A 237 2.12 9.75 -13.94
N ALA A 238 2.23 8.43 -13.73
CA ALA A 238 3.25 7.63 -14.40
C ALA A 238 3.01 7.52 -15.91
N TRP A 239 1.75 7.53 -16.37
CA TRP A 239 1.38 7.24 -17.75
C TRP A 239 0.77 8.42 -18.52
N GLN A 240 0.16 9.40 -17.83
CA GLN A 240 -0.53 10.50 -18.48
C GLN A 240 0.45 11.52 -19.11
N PRO A 241 0.17 11.99 -20.33
CA PRO A 241 1.00 13.00 -20.99
C PRO A 241 1.20 14.25 -20.13
N ARG A 242 2.42 14.80 -20.21
CA ARG A 242 2.90 15.90 -19.37
C ARG A 242 1.93 17.10 -19.32
N ASP A 243 1.49 17.58 -20.48
CA ASP A 243 0.65 18.79 -20.56
C ASP A 243 -0.74 18.57 -19.97
N THR A 244 -1.30 17.38 -20.17
CA THR A 244 -2.57 16.96 -19.57
C THR A 244 -2.45 16.86 -18.05
N SER A 245 -1.34 16.32 -17.53
CA SER A 245 -1.05 16.26 -16.09
C SER A 245 -0.90 17.65 -15.47
N MET A 246 -0.16 18.55 -16.11
CA MET A 246 -0.08 19.94 -15.64
C MET A 246 -1.44 20.63 -15.61
N ALA A 247 -2.25 20.49 -16.66
CA ALA A 247 -3.57 21.12 -16.71
C ALA A 247 -4.49 20.60 -15.60
N TRP A 248 -4.47 19.29 -15.35
CA TRP A 248 -5.23 18.67 -14.28
C TRP A 248 -4.74 19.08 -12.88
N ILE A 249 -3.43 19.09 -12.63
CA ILE A 249 -2.87 19.54 -11.34
C ILE A 249 -3.25 21.00 -11.07
N ARG A 250 -3.14 21.88 -12.07
CA ARG A 250 -3.56 23.29 -11.94
C ARG A 250 -5.05 23.44 -11.63
N GLN A 251 -5.90 22.54 -12.13
CA GLN A 251 -7.32 22.54 -11.80
C GLN A 251 -7.55 22.17 -10.33
N LEU A 252 -6.88 21.11 -9.84
CA LEU A 252 -7.00 20.67 -8.44
C LEU A 252 -6.56 21.75 -7.45
N MET A 253 -5.50 22.50 -7.79
CA MET A 253 -4.96 23.57 -6.94
C MET A 253 -5.91 24.76 -6.76
N GLN A 254 -6.89 24.95 -7.65
CA GLN A 254 -7.81 26.09 -7.60
C GLN A 254 -8.91 25.94 -6.54
N ALA A 255 -9.33 24.71 -6.21
CA ALA A 255 -10.39 24.45 -5.25
C ALA A 255 -9.78 23.98 -3.92
N ALA A 256 -10.27 24.52 -2.80
CA ALA A 256 -9.78 24.20 -1.45
C ALA A 256 -9.86 22.69 -1.17
N ASP A 257 -11.02 22.07 -1.44
CA ASP A 257 -11.31 20.66 -1.17
C ASP A 257 -10.39 19.68 -1.91
N THR A 258 -9.80 20.11 -3.03
CA THR A 258 -8.92 19.29 -3.86
C THR A 258 -7.47 19.75 -3.83
N ARG A 259 -7.14 20.80 -3.08
CA ARG A 259 -5.79 21.37 -3.04
C ARG A 259 -4.77 20.37 -2.50
N ARG A 260 -5.14 19.62 -1.45
CA ARG A 260 -4.33 18.53 -0.89
C ARG A 260 -3.97 17.48 -1.95
N ILE A 261 -4.95 17.04 -2.75
CA ILE A 261 -4.73 16.13 -3.88
C ILE A 261 -3.77 16.77 -4.91
N GLY A 262 -3.95 18.07 -5.20
CA GLY A 262 -3.07 18.82 -6.09
C GLY A 262 -1.61 18.86 -5.62
N ILE A 263 -1.37 18.99 -4.31
CA ILE A 263 -0.02 18.95 -3.73
C ILE A 263 0.61 17.56 -3.90
N GLN A 264 -0.10 16.49 -3.54
CA GLN A 264 0.38 15.12 -3.72
C GLN A 264 0.70 14.82 -5.19
N ALA A 265 -0.21 15.21 -6.09
CA ALA A 265 -0.03 15.06 -7.53
C ALA A 265 1.18 15.86 -8.05
N THR A 266 1.46 17.03 -7.48
CA THR A 266 2.64 17.84 -7.82
C THR A 266 3.93 17.10 -7.46
N GLY A 267 4.01 16.52 -6.25
CA GLY A 267 5.16 15.73 -5.82
C GLY A 267 5.42 14.54 -6.75
N LEU A 268 4.36 13.76 -7.04
CA LEU A 268 4.43 12.59 -7.92
C LEU A 268 4.75 12.95 -9.38
N PHE A 269 4.36 14.14 -9.84
CA PHE A 269 4.66 14.63 -11.18
C PHE A 269 6.13 15.04 -11.34
N GLY A 270 6.77 15.48 -10.26
CA GLY A 270 8.22 15.64 -10.21
C GLY A 270 8.77 16.92 -10.84
N ASP A 271 7.93 17.86 -11.31
CA ASP A 271 8.40 19.08 -11.99
C ASP A 271 8.77 20.18 -10.98
N PRO A 272 10.04 20.65 -10.97
CA PRO A 272 10.52 21.64 -10.00
C PRO A 272 9.87 23.02 -10.15
N VAL A 273 9.16 23.29 -11.26
CA VAL A 273 8.45 24.58 -11.46
C VAL A 273 7.46 24.88 -10.34
N ALA A 274 6.93 23.86 -9.67
CA ALA A 274 5.96 24.00 -8.60
C ALA A 274 6.59 24.19 -7.20
N VAL A 275 7.91 24.00 -7.05
CA VAL A 275 8.59 24.06 -5.75
C VAL A 275 8.37 25.40 -5.02
N PRO A 276 8.50 26.59 -5.66
CA PRO A 276 8.19 27.84 -4.98
C PRO A 276 6.75 27.92 -4.44
N TRP A 277 5.80 27.30 -5.12
CA TRP A 277 4.41 27.24 -4.67
C TRP A 277 4.22 26.24 -3.52
N LEU A 278 4.88 25.08 -3.56
CA LEU A 278 4.88 24.13 -2.45
C LEU A 278 5.40 24.78 -1.16
N ILE A 279 6.49 25.54 -1.26
CA ILE A 279 7.06 26.31 -0.13
C ILE A 279 6.06 27.33 0.42
N GLN A 280 5.21 27.92 -0.42
CA GLN A 280 4.12 28.78 0.06
C GLN A 280 3.06 27.99 0.82
N GLN A 281 2.72 26.77 0.36
CA GLN A 281 1.73 25.93 1.03
C GLN A 281 2.24 25.39 2.39
N MET A 282 3.56 25.33 2.59
CA MET A 282 4.17 24.96 3.89
C MET A 282 3.81 25.92 5.04
N ARG A 283 3.25 27.10 4.74
CA ARG A 283 2.79 28.08 5.75
C ARG A 283 1.36 27.84 6.23
N ASP A 284 0.61 26.98 5.55
CA ASP A 284 -0.74 26.57 5.94
C ASP A 284 -0.63 25.25 6.70
N GLU A 285 -0.95 25.25 8.00
CA GLU A 285 -0.79 24.09 8.89
C GLU A 285 -1.50 22.84 8.34
N SER A 286 -2.65 23.01 7.69
CA SER A 286 -3.43 21.90 7.11
C SER A 286 -2.80 21.28 5.86
N LEU A 287 -1.85 21.98 5.23
CA LEU A 287 -1.17 21.57 4.00
C LEU A 287 0.34 21.39 4.18
N ALA A 288 0.88 21.77 5.34
CA ALA A 288 2.30 21.93 5.52
C ALA A 288 3.06 20.62 5.31
N ARG A 289 2.62 19.57 6.00
CA ARG A 289 3.24 18.23 5.96
C ARG A 289 3.17 17.60 4.56
N VAL A 290 2.00 17.61 3.92
CA VAL A 290 1.86 17.10 2.55
C VAL A 290 2.66 17.93 1.52
N ALA A 291 2.82 19.24 1.73
CA ALA A 291 3.68 20.08 0.90
C ALA A 291 5.17 19.78 1.12
N GLY A 292 5.56 19.51 2.36
CA GLY A 292 6.87 18.98 2.75
C GLY A 292 7.20 17.69 2.02
N GLU A 293 6.31 16.70 2.10
CA GLU A 293 6.47 15.42 1.40
C GLU A 293 6.62 15.61 -0.12
N ALA A 294 5.75 16.41 -0.74
CA ALA A 294 5.83 16.68 -2.17
C ALA A 294 7.15 17.37 -2.57
N PHE A 295 7.63 18.28 -1.74
CA PHE A 295 8.93 18.94 -1.92
C PHE A 295 10.08 17.95 -1.82
N SER A 296 10.10 17.10 -0.79
CA SER A 296 11.11 16.04 -0.62
C SER A 296 11.08 15.06 -1.78
N LEU A 297 9.89 14.66 -2.26
CA LEU A 297 9.73 13.75 -3.40
C LEU A 297 10.32 14.31 -4.70
N ILE A 298 10.24 15.63 -4.93
CA ILE A 298 10.85 16.29 -6.10
C ILE A 298 12.36 16.45 -5.89
N THR A 299 12.75 17.00 -4.74
CA THR A 299 14.10 17.56 -4.53
C THR A 299 15.10 16.60 -3.92
N GLY A 300 14.62 15.53 -3.27
CA GLY A 300 15.42 14.61 -2.46
C GLY A 300 15.92 15.22 -1.15
N ALA A 301 15.44 16.41 -0.79
CA ALA A 301 15.75 17.02 0.49
C ALA A 301 14.99 16.30 1.60
N ASP A 302 15.73 15.60 2.45
CA ASP A 302 15.19 15.07 3.71
C ASP A 302 15.08 16.23 4.71
N LEU A 303 13.86 16.52 5.15
CA LEU A 303 13.58 17.70 5.98
C LEU A 303 14.19 17.58 7.37
N ALA A 304 14.20 16.39 7.97
CA ALA A 304 14.77 16.18 9.29
C ALA A 304 16.30 16.19 9.21
N LEU A 305 16.89 15.42 8.28
CA LEU A 305 18.35 15.32 8.14
C LEU A 305 19.03 16.64 7.80
N LEU A 306 18.34 17.52 7.08
CA LEU A 306 18.86 18.83 6.67
C LEU A 306 18.50 19.94 7.65
N ASP A 307 17.87 19.61 8.78
CA ASP A 307 17.31 20.55 9.74
C ASP A 307 16.49 21.63 8.99
N LEU A 308 15.40 21.22 8.32
CA LEU A 308 14.47 22.10 7.60
C LEU A 308 13.06 22.08 8.18
N GLU A 309 12.88 21.43 9.33
CA GLU A 309 11.62 21.31 10.06
C GLU A 309 11.51 22.32 11.20
N LEU A 310 10.29 22.51 11.71
CA LEU A 310 10.02 23.35 12.86
C LEU A 310 10.62 22.73 14.14
N GLU A 311 11.29 23.54 14.96
CA GLU A 311 11.77 23.11 16.28
C GLU A 311 10.62 22.93 17.28
N ALA A 312 9.58 23.76 17.15
CA ALA A 312 8.38 23.70 17.97
C ALA A 312 7.19 23.30 17.09
N LEU A 313 6.57 22.17 17.41
CA LEU A 313 5.41 21.66 16.68
C LEU A 313 4.20 22.58 16.90
N PRO A 314 3.41 22.87 15.85
CA PRO A 314 2.18 23.63 15.99
C PRO A 314 1.15 22.87 16.80
N ASP A 315 0.29 23.60 17.50
CA ASP A 315 -0.89 23.06 18.19
C ASP A 315 -2.00 22.83 17.15
N TYR A 316 -1.81 21.79 16.34
CA TYR A 316 -2.69 21.42 15.23
C TYR A 316 -3.18 19.98 15.41
N ASP A 317 -4.46 19.83 15.67
CA ASP A 317 -5.13 18.54 15.80
C ASP A 317 -6.13 18.34 14.64
N PRO A 318 -5.77 17.57 13.60
CA PRO A 318 -6.66 17.26 12.49
C PRO A 318 -7.56 16.03 12.72
N GLY A 319 -7.38 15.32 13.85
CA GLY A 319 -8.04 14.04 14.13
C GLY A 319 -9.48 14.17 14.66
N PRO A 320 -10.16 13.04 14.93
CA PRO A 320 -11.39 13.03 15.71
C PRO A 320 -11.16 13.73 17.05
N ASN A 321 -12.02 14.68 17.39
CA ASN A 321 -12.10 15.19 18.75
C ASN A 321 -12.98 14.27 19.61
N ASP A 322 -13.04 14.53 20.91
CA ASP A 322 -13.90 13.78 21.85
C ASP A 322 -15.40 14.15 21.72
N ASP A 323 -15.82 14.89 20.70
CA ASP A 323 -17.22 15.25 20.49
C ASP A 323 -17.99 14.06 19.87
N PRO A 324 -18.94 13.44 20.60
CA PRO A 324 -19.72 12.32 20.08
C PRO A 324 -20.63 12.68 18.91
N ASP A 325 -20.83 13.98 18.62
CA ASP A 325 -21.56 14.49 17.46
C ASP A 325 -20.65 14.89 16.28
N ASP A 326 -19.32 14.70 16.39
CA ASP A 326 -18.37 14.90 15.28
C ASP A 326 -18.22 13.63 14.43
N ASP A 327 -18.65 13.70 13.18
CA ASP A 327 -18.57 12.61 12.20
C ASP A 327 -17.11 12.33 11.73
N ASN A 328 -16.13 13.16 12.11
CA ASN A 328 -14.73 13.05 11.68
C ASN A 328 -13.95 11.95 12.43
N VAL A 329 -14.19 10.68 12.10
CA VAL A 329 -13.43 9.53 12.61
C VAL A 329 -12.09 9.27 11.87
N ALA A 330 -11.66 10.20 11.01
CA ALA A 330 -10.49 9.99 10.16
C ALA A 330 -9.19 10.22 10.94
N LEU A 331 -8.34 9.20 10.97
CA LEU A 331 -6.96 9.35 11.48
C LEU A 331 -6.19 10.34 10.62
N ASP A 332 -5.22 11.01 11.23
CA ASP A 332 -4.34 11.96 10.57
C ASP A 332 -3.40 11.25 9.56
N ASP A 333 -3.71 11.37 8.26
CA ASP A 333 -2.92 10.81 7.17
C ASP A 333 -1.44 11.29 7.15
N ASP A 334 -1.16 12.42 7.83
CA ASP A 334 0.14 13.08 7.86
C ASP A 334 0.85 12.95 9.21
N GLU A 335 0.31 12.20 10.18
CA GLU A 335 0.83 12.11 11.57
C GLU A 335 2.36 11.96 11.63
N ASN A 336 2.91 11.16 10.73
CA ASN A 336 4.32 10.80 10.70
C ASN A 336 5.17 11.62 9.71
N HIS A 337 4.68 12.77 9.26
CA HIS A 337 5.43 13.69 8.40
C HIS A 337 6.06 14.82 9.20
N SER A 338 7.31 15.17 8.86
CA SER A 338 7.97 16.36 9.37
C SER A 338 7.15 17.62 9.08
N TRP A 339 7.14 18.54 10.03
CA TRP A 339 6.55 19.87 9.88
C TRP A 339 7.58 20.82 9.24
N PRO A 340 7.48 21.14 7.93
CA PRO A 340 8.50 21.95 7.27
C PRO A 340 8.50 23.40 7.79
N GLU A 341 9.68 23.94 8.04
CA GLU A 341 9.87 25.37 8.29
C GLU A 341 10.07 26.11 6.97
N ALA A 342 9.01 26.75 6.46
CA ALA A 342 8.97 27.34 5.12
C ALA A 342 10.14 28.30 4.81
N GLU A 343 10.65 29.06 5.80
CA GLU A 343 11.78 29.97 5.61
C GLU A 343 13.10 29.22 5.41
N ARG A 344 13.36 28.15 6.17
CA ARG A 344 14.55 27.30 6.02
C ARG A 344 14.51 26.53 4.71
N VAL A 345 13.35 25.97 4.36
CA VAL A 345 13.15 25.31 3.06
C VAL A 345 13.35 26.30 1.92
N SER A 346 12.86 27.53 2.04
CA SER A 346 13.08 28.62 1.06
C SER A 346 14.56 28.98 0.92
N ALA A 347 15.30 29.08 2.03
CA ALA A 347 16.74 29.31 2.00
C ALA A 347 17.48 28.15 1.30
N TRP A 348 17.19 26.90 1.68
CA TRP A 348 17.75 25.73 1.03
C TRP A 348 17.47 25.72 -0.47
N TRP A 349 16.24 26.04 -0.88
CA TRP A 349 15.87 26.08 -2.30
C TRP A 349 16.61 27.17 -3.08
N ARG A 350 16.90 28.33 -2.48
CA ARG A 350 17.73 29.36 -3.13
C ARG A 350 19.15 28.86 -3.41
N ASP A 351 19.71 28.07 -2.50
CA ASP A 351 21.08 27.59 -2.61
C ASP A 351 21.21 26.37 -3.55
N HIS A 352 20.18 25.52 -3.61
CA HIS A 352 20.23 24.25 -4.34
C HIS A 352 19.37 24.21 -5.61
N GLY A 353 18.40 25.12 -5.75
CA GLY A 353 17.38 25.10 -6.80
C GLY A 353 17.93 25.25 -8.22
N ALA A 354 19.09 25.88 -8.39
CA ALA A 354 19.70 26.13 -9.69
C ALA A 354 20.07 24.86 -10.48
N ARG A 355 20.21 23.71 -9.81
CA ARG A 355 20.47 22.42 -10.48
C ARG A 355 19.24 21.81 -11.14
N PHE A 356 18.04 22.28 -10.80
CA PHE A 356 16.79 21.77 -11.31
C PHE A 356 16.36 22.51 -12.58
N VAL A 357 15.85 21.74 -13.54
CA VAL A 357 15.42 22.24 -14.86
C VAL A 357 13.91 22.12 -14.96
N ALA A 358 13.22 23.25 -15.13
CA ALA A 358 11.78 23.29 -15.34
C ALA A 358 11.38 22.45 -16.57
N GLY A 359 10.28 21.71 -16.45
CA GLY A 359 9.81 20.83 -17.52
C GLY A 359 10.42 19.42 -17.49
N ARG A 360 11.46 19.19 -16.69
CA ARG A 360 12.03 17.85 -16.46
C ARG A 360 11.51 17.30 -15.14
N ALA A 361 11.03 16.07 -15.15
CA ALA A 361 10.60 15.37 -13.94
C ALA A 361 11.81 14.86 -13.14
N TYR A 362 11.74 15.00 -11.82
CA TYR A 362 12.70 14.49 -10.85
C TYR A 362 12.02 13.54 -9.88
N LEU A 363 12.79 12.60 -9.35
CA LEU A 363 12.39 11.71 -8.26
C LEU A 363 13.53 11.69 -7.24
N LEU A 364 13.25 12.23 -6.06
CA LEU A 364 14.19 12.40 -4.96
C LEU A 364 15.48 13.10 -5.43
N GLY A 365 15.34 14.23 -6.13
CA GLY A 365 16.47 15.08 -6.49
C GLY A 365 17.23 14.68 -7.75
N GLU A 366 16.98 13.51 -8.31
CA GLU A 366 17.59 13.04 -9.54
C GLU A 366 16.59 13.02 -10.69
N PRO A 367 17.03 13.27 -11.94
CA PRO A 367 16.15 13.12 -13.10
C PRO A 367 15.44 11.77 -13.13
N LEU A 368 14.13 11.81 -13.36
CA LEU A 368 13.32 10.60 -13.45
C LEU A 368 13.81 9.69 -14.59
N GLY A 369 14.05 8.42 -14.27
CA GLY A 369 14.47 7.39 -15.21
C GLY A 369 14.46 6.01 -14.55
N GLU A 370 14.65 4.95 -15.34
CA GLU A 370 14.60 3.56 -14.86
C GLU A 370 15.57 3.31 -13.71
N ALA A 371 16.84 3.71 -13.86
CA ALA A 371 17.87 3.52 -12.86
C ALA A 371 17.51 4.22 -11.54
N ARG A 372 16.94 5.43 -11.62
CA ARG A 372 16.50 6.15 -10.43
C ARG A 372 15.33 5.45 -9.75
N CYS A 373 14.33 4.98 -10.48
CA CYS A 373 13.23 4.21 -9.89
C CYS A 373 13.75 2.95 -9.17
N ARG A 374 14.69 2.21 -9.77
CA ARG A 374 15.30 1.03 -9.14
C ARG A 374 16.08 1.35 -7.87
N GLN A 375 16.81 2.47 -7.87
CA GLN A 375 17.50 2.94 -6.68
C GLN A 375 16.50 3.31 -5.57
N VAL A 376 15.47 4.10 -5.88
CA VAL A 376 14.45 4.48 -4.89
C VAL A 376 13.72 3.26 -4.33
N LEU A 377 13.48 2.22 -5.14
CA LEU A 377 12.88 0.97 -4.64
C LEU A 377 13.70 0.30 -3.54
N ARG A 378 15.03 0.46 -3.56
CA ARG A 378 15.97 -0.11 -2.59
C ARG A 378 16.19 0.79 -1.38
N ASP A 379 16.36 2.09 -1.63
CA ASP A 379 16.93 3.02 -0.63
C ASP A 379 15.90 4.06 -0.12
N GLY A 380 14.71 4.14 -0.71
CA GLY A 380 13.71 5.15 -0.38
C GLY A 380 12.77 4.74 0.76
N GLN A 381 12.00 5.71 1.26
CA GLN A 381 10.89 5.43 2.18
C GLN A 381 9.69 4.84 1.44
N GLN A 382 8.76 4.21 2.16
CA GLN A 382 7.80 3.29 1.58
C GLN A 382 6.83 3.95 0.59
N ARG A 383 6.33 5.17 0.86
CA ARG A 383 5.49 5.88 -0.12
C ARG A 383 6.27 6.32 -1.36
N GLN A 384 7.55 6.65 -1.19
CA GLN A 384 8.48 6.93 -2.31
C GLN A 384 8.73 5.66 -3.13
N ARG A 385 8.90 4.50 -2.48
CA ARG A 385 9.04 3.18 -3.11
C ARG A 385 7.79 2.78 -3.88
N MET A 386 6.60 3.01 -3.33
CA MET A 386 5.32 2.80 -4.04
C MET A 386 5.23 3.65 -5.31
N ALA A 387 5.55 4.94 -5.23
CA ALA A 387 5.60 5.83 -6.39
C ALA A 387 6.62 5.32 -7.43
N ALA A 388 7.82 4.94 -6.98
CA ALA A 388 8.87 4.39 -7.82
C ALA A 388 8.45 3.08 -8.52
N ALA A 389 7.67 2.21 -7.87
CA ALA A 389 7.15 0.98 -8.48
C ALA A 389 6.19 1.29 -9.65
N CYS A 390 5.27 2.25 -9.49
CA CYS A 390 4.38 2.72 -10.55
C CYS A 390 5.16 3.42 -11.68
N LEU A 391 6.14 4.25 -11.35
CA LEU A 391 6.99 4.94 -12.32
C LEU A 391 7.96 3.99 -13.05
N LEU A 392 8.40 2.91 -12.42
CA LEU A 392 9.24 1.90 -13.07
C LEU A 392 8.45 1.19 -14.18
N ALA A 393 7.15 0.97 -13.99
CA ALA A 393 6.29 0.21 -14.90
C ALA A 393 6.24 0.74 -16.35
N ARG A 394 6.48 2.04 -16.56
CA ARG A 394 6.59 2.69 -17.89
C ARG A 394 7.93 2.40 -18.58
N PHE A 395 9.00 2.16 -17.82
CA PHE A 395 10.33 1.87 -18.36
C PHE A 395 10.53 0.38 -18.64
N VAL A 396 9.91 -0.49 -17.82
CA VAL A 396 9.98 -1.94 -17.97
C VAL A 396 8.60 -2.55 -18.26
N PRO A 397 8.07 -2.40 -19.49
CA PRO A 397 6.69 -2.73 -19.84
C PRO A 397 6.31 -4.22 -19.68
N ASN A 398 7.29 -5.12 -19.61
CA ASN A 398 7.10 -6.57 -19.64
C ASN A 398 7.39 -7.26 -18.30
N LEU A 399 7.76 -6.51 -17.26
CA LEU A 399 8.01 -7.07 -15.93
C LEU A 399 6.78 -6.86 -15.03
N PRO A 400 6.44 -7.84 -14.18
CA PRO A 400 5.48 -7.63 -13.10
C PRO A 400 5.84 -6.39 -12.27
N LEU A 401 4.84 -5.76 -11.66
CA LEU A 401 5.07 -4.62 -10.79
C LEU A 401 5.90 -5.05 -9.58
N PHE A 402 6.84 -4.20 -9.15
CA PHE A 402 7.60 -4.48 -7.93
C PHE A 402 6.65 -4.58 -6.71
N PRO A 403 6.71 -5.65 -5.90
CA PRO A 403 5.78 -5.87 -4.79
C PRO A 403 6.27 -5.19 -3.50
N THR A 404 6.12 -3.85 -3.41
CA THR A 404 6.64 -3.06 -2.26
C THR A 404 6.08 -3.47 -0.89
N GLY A 405 4.94 -4.16 -0.84
CA GLY A 405 4.33 -4.65 0.41
C GLY A 405 4.64 -6.11 0.77
N ALA A 406 5.42 -6.82 -0.06
CA ALA A 406 5.84 -8.20 0.26
C ALA A 406 6.77 -8.24 1.49
N PRO A 407 6.98 -9.40 2.13
CA PRO A 407 8.07 -9.60 3.09
C PRO A 407 9.39 -9.11 2.53
N VAL A 408 10.18 -8.42 3.35
CA VAL A 408 11.43 -7.77 2.91
C VAL A 408 12.37 -8.77 2.26
N ARG A 409 12.48 -10.00 2.79
CA ARG A 409 13.25 -11.10 2.17
C ARG A 409 12.94 -11.28 0.68
N ARG A 410 11.65 -11.27 0.31
CA ARG A 410 11.21 -11.44 -1.09
C ARG A 410 11.52 -10.22 -1.93
N GLN A 411 11.48 -9.03 -1.34
CA GLN A 411 11.82 -7.80 -2.05
C GLN A 411 13.33 -7.75 -2.36
N LEU A 412 14.16 -8.22 -1.43
CA LEU A 412 15.62 -8.29 -1.60
C LEU A 412 16.03 -9.23 -2.73
N ASP A 413 15.34 -10.35 -2.92
CA ASP A 413 15.60 -11.30 -4.02
C ASP A 413 15.33 -10.74 -5.44
N LEU A 414 14.66 -9.58 -5.53
CA LEU A 414 14.29 -8.95 -6.80
C LEU A 414 15.28 -7.83 -7.24
N PHE A 415 16.26 -7.52 -6.40
CA PHE A 415 17.32 -6.54 -6.65
C PHE A 415 18.54 -7.15 -7.31
#